data_AF-A0A1M3PZD4-F1
#
_entry.id   AF-A0A1M3PZD4-F1
#
_cell.length_a   1.000
_cell.length_b   1.000
_cell.length_c   1.000
_cell.angle_alpha   90.00
_cell.angle_beta   90.00
_cell.angle_gamma   90.00
#
_symmetry.space_group_name_H-M   'P 1'
#
loop_
_entity.id
_entity.type
_entity.pdbx_description
1 polymer ?
#
loop_
_entity_poly.entity_id
_entity_poly.type
_entity_poly.pdbx_seq_one_letter_code
_entity_poly.pdbx_strand_id
1 'polypeptide(L)'
;MDAEHSSIAQTCLHAAHNGNLTFPEIVGKLIAAGFEGYTVDYRRNSQTYYLPDGDSIMLDMQPPSGRVASEFDADEIERLVRWAQANLADYSYVAFCEGVKAAGCAGYIVSFSGRRVVYIGRTAETHVEHFPN
;
A
#
# COMPACT_ATOMS: atom_id res chain seq x y z
N MET A 1 -14.39 -3.94 16.52
CA MET A 1 -12.98 -4.35 16.36
C MET A 1 -12.67 -5.62 17.12
N ASP A 2 -12.41 -6.72 16.41
CA ASP A 2 -11.97 -7.99 17.01
C ASP A 2 -10.44 -8.08 17.04
N ALA A 3 -9.88 -8.77 18.04
CA ALA A 3 -8.44 -9.03 18.17
C ALA A 3 -7.89 -9.79 16.96
N GLU A 4 -8.72 -10.59 16.29
CA GLU A 4 -8.36 -11.30 15.07
C GLU A 4 -8.02 -10.34 13.92
N HIS A 5 -8.86 -9.34 13.64
CA HIS A 5 -8.61 -8.35 12.58
C HIS A 5 -7.31 -7.59 12.80
N SER A 6 -7.04 -7.15 14.04
CA SER A 6 -5.79 -6.47 14.40
C SER A 6 -4.57 -7.35 14.15
N SER A 7 -4.64 -8.64 14.52
CA SER A 7 -3.57 -9.61 14.29
C SER A 7 -3.31 -9.85 12.80
N ILE A 8 -4.36 -9.98 12.00
CA ILE A 8 -4.25 -10.17 10.55
C ILE A 8 -3.64 -8.94 9.88
N ALA A 9 -4.09 -7.74 10.24
CA ALA A 9 -3.56 -6.47 9.72
C ALA A 9 -2.06 -6.32 10.03
N GLN A 10 -1.66 -6.56 11.30
CA GLN A 10 -0.25 -6.53 11.71
C GLN A 10 0.60 -7.56 10.98
N THR A 11 0.08 -8.78 10.84
CA THR A 11 0.76 -9.86 10.11
C THR A 11 1.00 -9.48 8.65
N CYS A 12 -0.02 -8.93 7.98
CA CYS A 12 0.07 -8.47 6.60
C CYS A 12 1.07 -7.32 6.42
N LEU A 13 1.03 -6.31 7.30
CA LEU A 13 1.98 -5.20 7.31
C LEU A 13 3.42 -5.69 7.49
N HIS A 14 3.68 -6.53 8.50
CA HIS A 14 5.01 -7.07 8.72
C HIS A 14 5.49 -7.94 7.56
N ALA A 15 4.60 -8.76 6.98
CA ALA A 15 4.92 -9.64 5.86
C ALA A 15 5.28 -8.86 4.58
N ALA A 16 4.66 -7.70 4.34
CA ALA A 16 5.07 -6.81 3.27
C ALA A 16 6.49 -6.27 3.49
N HIS A 17 6.80 -5.81 4.70
CA HIS A 17 8.09 -5.19 5.01
C HIS A 17 9.26 -6.18 5.03
N ASN A 18 9.05 -7.41 5.47
CA ASN A 18 10.11 -8.44 5.51
C ASN A 18 10.18 -9.31 4.24
N GLY A 19 9.26 -9.13 3.30
CA GLY A 19 9.21 -9.88 2.04
C GLY A 19 8.71 -11.31 2.20
N ASN A 20 8.09 -11.68 3.33
CA ASN A 20 7.59 -13.04 3.55
C ASN A 20 6.32 -13.36 2.76
N LEU A 21 5.54 -12.36 2.36
CA LEU A 21 4.36 -12.53 1.51
C LEU A 21 4.38 -11.56 0.34
N THR A 22 3.97 -12.06 -0.81
CA THR A 22 3.73 -11.25 -2.00
C THR A 22 2.46 -10.39 -1.85
N PHE A 23 2.34 -9.34 -2.66
CA PHE A 23 1.16 -8.49 -2.66
C PHE A 23 -0.16 -9.28 -2.89
N PRO A 24 -0.26 -10.21 -3.86
CA PRO A 24 -1.47 -11.02 -4.03
C PRO A 24 -1.83 -11.87 -2.80
N GLU A 25 -0.85 -12.44 -2.10
CA GLU A 25 -1.09 -13.23 -0.89
C GLU A 25 -1.60 -12.38 0.26
N ILE A 26 -1.07 -11.17 0.42
CA ILE A 26 -1.52 -10.19 1.42
C ILE A 26 -2.97 -9.78 1.13
N VAL A 27 -3.27 -9.39 -0.12
CA VAL A 27 -4.62 -9.02 -0.54
C VAL A 27 -5.60 -10.18 -0.31
N GLY A 28 -5.22 -11.40 -0.67
CA GLY A 28 -6.03 -12.60 -0.43
C GLY A 28 -6.35 -12.84 1.05
N LYS A 29 -5.36 -12.67 1.94
CA LYS A 29 -5.56 -12.79 3.39
C LYS A 29 -6.50 -11.71 3.94
N LEU A 30 -6.33 -10.47 3.51
CA LEU A 30 -7.17 -9.35 3.95
C LEU A 30 -8.62 -9.52 3.48
N ILE A 31 -8.83 -9.91 2.22
CA ILE A 31 -10.17 -10.19 1.68
C ILE A 31 -10.83 -11.34 2.45
N ALA A 32 -10.11 -12.43 2.72
CA ALA A 32 -10.63 -13.57 3.46
C ALA A 32 -11.06 -13.21 4.90
N ALA A 33 -10.41 -12.20 5.50
CA ALA A 33 -10.74 -11.67 6.82
C ALA A 33 -11.87 -10.62 6.82
N GLY A 34 -12.42 -10.28 5.65
CA GLY A 34 -13.54 -9.35 5.51
C GLY A 34 -13.16 -7.87 5.44
N PHE A 35 -11.88 -7.53 5.28
CA PHE A 35 -11.48 -6.15 4.96
C PHE A 35 -12.00 -5.75 3.58
N GLU A 36 -12.29 -4.46 3.37
CA GLU A 36 -12.71 -3.92 2.06
C GLU A 36 -11.61 -3.13 1.34
N GLY A 37 -10.57 -2.74 2.06
CA GLY A 37 -9.44 -2.01 1.52
C GLY A 37 -8.54 -1.45 2.61
N TYR A 38 -7.55 -0.67 2.19
CA TYR A 38 -6.66 0.05 3.10
C TYR A 38 -6.06 1.29 2.42
N THR A 39 -5.58 2.23 3.23
CA THR A 39 -4.77 3.36 2.78
C THR A 39 -3.39 3.32 3.41
N VAL A 40 -2.38 3.73 2.64
CA VAL A 40 -1.05 4.07 3.16
C VAL A 40 -0.87 5.58 3.08
N ASP A 41 -0.44 6.20 4.18
CA ASP A 41 -0.08 7.62 4.25
C ASP A 41 1.42 7.76 4.57
N TYR A 42 2.21 8.16 3.57
CA TYR A 42 3.66 8.34 3.72
C TYR A 42 4.04 9.62 4.45
N ARG A 43 3.10 10.54 4.67
CA ARG A 43 3.33 11.78 5.44
C ARG A 43 3.23 11.50 6.94
N ARG A 44 2.36 10.56 7.33
CA ARG A 44 2.24 10.08 8.72
C ARG A 44 3.00 8.78 8.99
N ASN A 45 3.44 8.08 7.96
CA ASN A 45 3.98 6.72 8.05
C ASN A 45 2.99 5.81 8.75
N SER A 46 1.76 5.75 8.24
CA SER A 46 0.69 4.92 8.80
C SER A 46 -0.05 4.17 7.71
N GLN A 47 -0.53 2.98 8.05
CA GLN A 47 -1.44 2.20 7.21
C GLN A 47 -2.77 2.00 7.95
N THR A 48 -3.87 2.32 7.29
CA THR A 48 -5.22 2.18 7.84
C THR A 48 -5.99 1.16 7.03
N TYR A 49 -6.47 0.10 7.68
CA TYR A 49 -7.29 -0.95 7.09
C TYR A 49 -8.76 -0.70 7.43
N TYR A 50 -9.66 -0.94 6.48
CA TYR A 50 -11.09 -0.63 6.61
C TYR A 50 -11.96 -1.88 6.54
N LEU A 51 -12.99 -1.89 7.37
CA LEU A 51 -14.08 -2.86 7.35
C LEU A 51 -15.36 -2.22 6.75
N PRO A 52 -16.25 -3.00 6.14
CA PRO A 52 -17.48 -2.48 5.51
C PRO A 52 -18.47 -1.79 6.46
N ASP A 53 -18.33 -1.99 7.77
CA ASP A 53 -19.18 -1.39 8.80
C ASP A 53 -18.68 -0.01 9.26
N GLY A 54 -17.57 0.48 8.70
CA GLY A 54 -16.94 1.75 9.04
C GLY A 54 -15.90 1.65 10.16
N ASP A 55 -15.66 0.46 10.72
CA ASP A 55 -14.55 0.24 11.66
C ASP A 55 -13.21 0.23 10.90
N SER A 56 -12.11 0.56 11.60
CA SER A 56 -10.79 0.64 10.98
C SER A 56 -9.65 0.37 11.94
N ILE A 57 -8.58 -0.21 11.42
CA ILE A 57 -7.34 -0.48 12.18
C ILE A 57 -6.24 0.40 11.60
N MET A 58 -5.71 1.32 12.40
CA MET A 58 -4.56 2.13 12.03
C MET A 58 -3.30 1.58 12.69
N LEU A 59 -2.30 1.26 11.87
CA LEU A 59 -0.99 0.80 12.31
C LEU A 59 0.09 1.79 11.89
N ASP A 60 1.06 2.01 12.75
CA ASP A 60 2.26 2.76 12.40
C ASP A 60 3.14 1.90 11.47
N MET A 61 3.65 2.52 10.42
CA MET A 61 4.67 1.96 9.55
C MET A 61 6.05 2.39 10.03
N GLN A 62 7.02 1.50 9.91
CA GLN A 62 8.43 1.90 9.94
C GLN A 62 8.64 2.96 8.85
N PRO A 63 9.09 4.18 9.18
CA PRO A 63 9.19 5.26 8.22
C PRO A 63 10.23 4.90 7.15
N PRO A 64 9.86 4.78 5.86
CA PRO A 64 10.84 4.62 4.79
C PRO A 64 11.74 5.86 4.77
N SER A 65 12.96 5.74 4.25
CA SER A 65 13.85 6.89 4.14
C SER A 65 13.24 8.00 3.25
N GLY A 66 13.78 9.21 3.36
CA GLY A 66 13.40 10.33 2.51
C GLY A 66 12.04 10.97 2.85
N ARG A 67 11.72 12.05 2.15
CA ARG A 67 10.45 12.77 2.24
C ARG A 67 9.68 12.56 0.95
N VAL A 68 8.35 12.67 1.01
CA VAL A 68 7.52 12.78 -0.20
C VAL A 68 7.96 14.03 -0.98
N ALA A 69 8.30 13.89 -2.26
CA ALA A 69 8.63 15.01 -3.13
C ALA A 69 7.44 15.94 -3.35
N SER A 70 7.67 17.16 -3.85
CA SER A 70 6.60 18.14 -4.08
C SER A 70 5.77 17.84 -5.32
N GLU A 71 6.41 17.31 -6.37
CA GLU A 71 5.81 17.05 -7.68
C GLU A 71 5.50 15.56 -7.81
N PHE A 72 4.29 15.24 -8.28
CA PHE A 72 3.86 13.87 -8.54
C PHE A 72 4.22 13.46 -9.96
N ASP A 73 5.05 12.42 -10.10
CA ASP A 73 5.47 11.87 -11.38
C ASP A 73 4.74 10.54 -11.65
N ALA A 74 3.63 10.60 -12.39
CA ALA A 74 2.80 9.44 -12.67
C ALA A 74 3.55 8.35 -13.47
N ASP A 75 4.44 8.75 -14.39
CA ASP A 75 5.20 7.82 -15.24
C ASP A 75 6.21 7.03 -14.38
N GLU A 76 6.87 7.69 -13.42
CA GLU A 76 7.76 7.01 -12.48
C GLU A 76 7.00 6.10 -11.51
N ILE A 77 5.80 6.49 -11.07
CA ILE A 77 4.93 5.60 -10.28
C ILE A 77 4.59 4.34 -11.08
N GLU A 78 4.18 4.47 -12.34
CA GLU A 78 3.91 3.31 -13.20
C GLU A 78 5.14 2.41 -13.34
N ARG A 79 6.32 2.99 -13.60
CA ARG A 79 7.58 2.24 -13.71
C ARG A 79 7.89 1.44 -12.43
N LEU A 80 7.71 2.06 -11.27
CA LEU A 80 7.92 1.42 -9.96
C LEU A 80 6.89 0.32 -9.69
N VAL A 81 5.63 0.51 -10.10
CA VAL A 81 4.60 -0.54 -9.99
C VAL A 81 4.97 -1.74 -10.86
N ARG A 82 5.37 -1.51 -12.11
CA ARG A 82 5.82 -2.59 -13.01
C ARG A 82 7.02 -3.34 -12.42
N TRP A 83 7.95 -2.63 -11.79
CA TRP A 83 9.07 -3.24 -11.07
C TRP A 83 8.62 -4.11 -9.89
N ALA A 84 7.67 -3.63 -9.07
CA ALA A 84 7.08 -4.42 -7.99
C ALA A 84 6.33 -5.66 -8.50
N GLN A 85 5.59 -5.54 -9.61
CA GLN A 85 4.86 -6.64 -10.23
C GLN A 85 5.78 -7.70 -10.85
N ALA A 86 6.94 -7.30 -11.36
CA ALA A 86 7.93 -8.23 -11.90
C ALA A 86 8.54 -9.13 -10.81
N ASN A 87 8.49 -8.70 -9.54
CA ASN A 87 8.93 -9.45 -8.36
C ASN A 87 10.33 -10.07 -8.54
N LEU A 88 11.25 -9.28 -9.09
CA LEU A 88 12.64 -9.65 -9.31
C LEU A 88 13.45 -9.62 -8.01
N ALA A 89 14.65 -10.21 -8.01
CA ALA A 89 15.49 -10.37 -6.82
C ALA A 89 15.93 -9.04 -6.17
N ASP A 90 15.88 -7.94 -6.89
CA ASP A 90 16.21 -6.59 -6.43
C ASP A 90 15.02 -5.86 -5.80
N TYR A 91 13.81 -6.40 -5.91
CA TYR A 91 12.60 -5.81 -5.31
C TYR A 91 12.60 -5.95 -3.79
N SER A 92 12.24 -4.85 -3.11
CA SER A 92 11.76 -4.89 -1.73
C SER A 92 10.67 -3.84 -1.53
N TYR A 93 9.73 -4.12 -0.63
CA TYR A 93 8.66 -3.17 -0.32
C TYR A 93 9.19 -1.83 0.22
N VAL A 94 10.29 -1.86 0.97
CA VAL A 94 10.94 -0.65 1.49
C VAL A 94 11.48 0.21 0.35
N ALA A 95 12.23 -0.37 -0.57
CA ALA A 95 12.77 0.36 -1.72
C ALA A 95 11.66 0.88 -2.64
N PHE A 96 10.57 0.12 -2.82
CA PHE A 96 9.38 0.62 -3.52
C PHE A 96 8.78 1.84 -2.83
N CYS A 97 8.58 1.79 -1.50
CA CYS A 97 8.06 2.92 -0.74
C CYS A 97 8.96 4.15 -0.84
N GLU A 98 10.28 3.99 -0.80
CA GLU A 98 11.24 5.08 -0.98
C GLU A 98 11.16 5.67 -2.39
N GLY A 99 11.07 4.83 -3.42
CA GLY A 99 10.90 5.25 -4.81
C GLY A 99 9.62 6.04 -5.03
N VAL A 100 8.46 5.54 -4.61
CA VAL A 100 7.19 6.25 -4.83
C VAL A 100 7.13 7.56 -4.04
N LYS A 101 7.76 7.63 -2.85
CA LYS A 101 7.91 8.89 -2.11
C LYS A 101 8.76 9.89 -2.89
N ALA A 102 9.87 9.44 -3.46
CA ALA A 102 10.74 10.29 -4.30
C ALA A 102 10.03 10.79 -5.57
N ALA A 103 9.09 9.99 -6.11
CA ALA A 103 8.19 10.37 -7.21
C ALA A 103 6.95 11.19 -6.77
N GLY A 104 6.92 11.67 -5.52
CA GLY A 104 5.87 12.58 -5.04
C GLY A 104 4.58 11.94 -4.57
N CYS A 105 4.51 10.61 -4.47
CA CYS A 105 3.35 9.91 -3.92
C CYS A 105 3.22 10.19 -2.42
N ALA A 106 2.13 10.85 -2.03
CA ALA A 106 1.81 11.14 -0.63
C ALA A 106 1.19 9.94 0.09
N GLY A 107 0.59 9.02 -0.67
CA GLY A 107 -0.06 7.83 -0.17
C GLY A 107 -0.83 7.12 -1.28
N TYR A 108 -1.38 5.95 -0.97
CA TYR A 108 -2.19 5.21 -1.91
C TYR A 108 -3.36 4.51 -1.23
N ILE A 109 -4.41 4.24 -2.01
CA ILE A 109 -5.63 3.55 -1.59
C ILE A 109 -5.69 2.21 -2.33
N VAL A 110 -5.88 1.12 -1.61
CA VAL A 110 -6.20 -0.18 -2.18
C VAL A 110 -7.66 -0.48 -1.92
N SER A 111 -8.44 -0.62 -2.98
CA SER A 111 -9.86 -0.97 -2.92
C SER A 111 -10.06 -2.38 -3.45
N PHE A 112 -10.51 -3.29 -2.59
CA PHE A 112 -10.75 -4.69 -2.99
C PHE A 112 -12.03 -4.80 -3.79
N SER A 113 -13.11 -4.16 -3.34
CA SER A 113 -14.38 -4.08 -4.09
C SER A 113 -14.22 -3.36 -5.43
N GLY A 114 -13.38 -2.33 -5.47
CA GLY A 114 -13.06 -1.58 -6.68
C GLY A 114 -11.97 -2.20 -7.55
N ARG A 115 -11.35 -3.32 -7.12
CA ARG A 115 -10.25 -4.03 -7.79
C ARG A 115 -9.15 -3.12 -8.33
N ARG A 116 -8.68 -2.17 -7.50
CA ARG A 116 -7.67 -1.19 -7.93
C ARG A 116 -6.83 -0.64 -6.79
N VAL A 117 -5.67 -0.12 -7.15
CA VAL A 117 -4.84 0.76 -6.34
C VAL A 117 -4.85 2.17 -6.95
N VAL A 118 -4.98 3.19 -6.11
CA VAL A 118 -4.91 4.61 -6.51
C VAL A 118 -3.78 5.26 -5.74
N TYR A 119 -2.72 5.67 -6.43
CA TYR A 119 -1.62 6.46 -5.89
C TYR A 119 -1.96 7.93 -5.99
N ILE A 120 -1.66 8.72 -4.95
CA ILE A 120 -2.14 10.10 -4.82
C ILE A 120 -0.99 11.04 -4.47
N GLY A 121 -0.85 12.13 -5.23
CA GLY A 121 0.08 13.22 -4.96
C GLY A 121 -0.42 14.22 -3.91
N ARG A 122 0.42 15.19 -3.54
CA ARG A 122 0.03 16.22 -2.55
C ARG A 122 -1.05 17.17 -3.05
N THR A 123 -1.19 17.33 -4.36
CA THR A 123 -2.22 18.19 -4.97
C THR A 123 -3.39 17.37 -5.54
N ALA A 124 -3.47 16.10 -5.13
CA ALA A 124 -4.49 15.12 -5.55
C ALA A 124 -4.37 14.68 -7.02
N GLU A 125 -3.18 14.77 -7.61
CA GLU A 125 -2.82 14.00 -8.80
C GLU A 125 -2.98 12.51 -8.53
N THR A 126 -3.31 11.73 -9.55
CA THR A 126 -3.56 10.29 -9.36
C THR A 126 -2.91 9.44 -10.43
N HIS A 127 -2.42 8.27 -10.02
CA HIS A 127 -2.13 7.12 -10.89
C HIS A 127 -2.95 5.91 -10.46
N VAL A 128 -3.55 5.18 -11.40
CA VAL A 128 -4.48 4.07 -11.10
C VAL A 128 -3.98 2.77 -11.70
N GLU A 129 -3.93 1.74 -10.86
CA GLU A 129 -3.53 0.38 -11.23
C GLU A 129 -4.67 -0.58 -10.95
N HIS A 130 -5.06 -1.37 -11.95
CA HIS A 130 -6.15 -2.34 -11.81
C HIS A 130 -5.61 -3.72 -11.44
N PHE A 131 -6.32 -4.43 -10.57
CA PHE A 131 -6.02 -5.84 -10.35
C PHE A 131 -6.29 -6.63 -11.64
N PRO A 132 -5.47 -7.66 -11.95
CA PRO A 132 -5.71 -8.52 -13.11
C PRO A 132 -7.10 -9.16 -12.99
N ASN A 133 -7.74 -9.44 -14.13
CA ASN A 133 -9.07 -10.06 -14.18
C ASN A 133 -9.04 -11.52 -13.76
#